data_AF-A0A9P9TB29-F1
#
_entry.id   AF-A0A9P9TB29-F1
#
_cell.length_a   1.000
_cell.length_b   1.000
_cell.length_c   1.000
_cell.angle_alpha   90.00
_cell.angle_beta   90.00
_cell.angle_gamma   90.00
#
_symmetry.space_group_name_H-M   'P 1'
#
loop_
_entity.id
_entity.type
_entity.pdbx_description
1 polymer ?
#
loop_
_entity_poly.entity_id
_entity_poly.type
_entity_poly.pdbx_seq_one_letter_code
_entity_poly.pdbx_strand_id
1 'polypeptide(L)'
;MRAFADGFYNNLKALYDHLKVPYHAQPFLFEFAKQRSSKAKSSYFVHASNLHQIAPRPSALGIVQYLLQVLYLIACYGYFSLCCFLTAPYAGETLRQYLARTRTPQKFVTFYLLPLISSVTTCPHEALLDFPASDLTEYKRRTHRAPHYTVSAGVRTVQDRLIRDVKYELGAVVQAVEPEEKGARVLWRKNGGELQTEHFDRVILAVAPDVVGAIFRPLQHHMGRMPTAMVESVVHTDRSVLEETATVKSAAKTYNAQHIYLKTATTPTPQTESHHVQPCGAIVTTCPYSKLDPALVIQSSRFTRVLRNPQSQRIVNAIFDPKVQVQGDDKSVPQWRNGDDNVWLAGGWCWDGMVLLEGCVISAMRIARAFDVEVPWER
;
A
#
# COMPACT_ATOMS: atom_id res chain seq x y z
N MET A 1 3.41 -5.47 -11.85
CA MET A 1 3.57 -6.64 -10.96
C MET A 1 3.05 -6.26 -9.58
N ARG A 2 2.42 -7.17 -8.83
CA ARG A 2 1.96 -6.88 -7.46
C ARG A 2 2.42 -7.99 -6.53
N ALA A 3 3.32 -7.63 -5.61
CA ALA A 3 3.86 -8.54 -4.62
C ALA A 3 2.99 -8.53 -3.36
N PHE A 4 3.00 -9.65 -2.63
CA PHE A 4 2.40 -9.77 -1.30
C PHE A 4 3.31 -10.62 -0.42
N ALA A 5 3.23 -10.44 0.90
CA ALA A 5 4.03 -11.18 1.86
C ALA A 5 3.17 -12.18 2.63
N ASP A 6 3.72 -13.35 2.92
CA ASP A 6 3.02 -14.29 3.80
C ASP A 6 2.77 -13.70 5.19
N GLY A 7 1.82 -14.29 5.92
CA GLY A 7 1.46 -13.90 7.29
C GLY A 7 0.61 -12.62 7.40
N PHE A 8 0.79 -11.62 6.54
CA PHE A 8 -0.09 -10.44 6.50
C PHE A 8 -1.25 -10.62 5.52
N TYR A 9 -1.01 -11.24 4.36
CA TYR A 9 -1.97 -11.37 3.27
C TYR A 9 -2.66 -12.74 3.25
N ASN A 10 -3.13 -13.22 4.40
CA ASN A 10 -3.64 -14.58 4.55
C ASN A 10 -4.94 -14.79 3.76
N ASN A 11 -5.89 -13.85 3.85
CA ASN A 11 -7.15 -13.96 3.11
C ASN A 11 -6.94 -13.73 1.62
N LEU A 12 -6.05 -12.81 1.24
CA LEU A 12 -5.68 -12.65 -0.17
C LEU A 12 -5.07 -13.92 -0.75
N LYS A 13 -4.18 -14.58 -0.02
CA LYS A 13 -3.57 -15.83 -0.45
C LYS A 13 -4.63 -16.95 -0.59
N ALA A 14 -5.51 -17.08 0.40
CA ALA A 14 -6.61 -18.06 0.37
C ALA A 14 -7.57 -17.81 -0.80
N LEU A 15 -7.92 -16.55 -1.09
CA LEU A 15 -8.67 -16.15 -2.28
C LEU A 15 -7.94 -16.55 -3.57
N TYR A 16 -6.64 -16.30 -3.67
CA TYR A 16 -5.85 -16.71 -4.83
C TYR A 16 -5.81 -18.23 -5.00
N ASP A 17 -5.65 -18.99 -3.91
CA ASP A 17 -5.66 -20.45 -3.94
C ASP A 17 -7.03 -20.97 -4.42
N HIS A 18 -8.13 -20.42 -3.89
CA HIS A 18 -9.50 -20.76 -4.30
C HIS A 18 -9.77 -20.44 -5.79
N LEU A 19 -9.37 -19.24 -6.24
CA LEU A 19 -9.47 -18.83 -7.64
C LEU A 19 -8.43 -19.51 -8.54
N LYS A 20 -7.55 -20.35 -7.98
CA LYS A 20 -6.42 -21.04 -8.64
C LYS A 20 -5.40 -20.10 -9.28
N VAL A 21 -5.27 -18.85 -8.79
CA VAL A 21 -4.39 -17.81 -9.36
C VAL A 21 -2.94 -18.24 -9.17
N PRO A 22 -2.16 -18.45 -10.24
CA PRO A 22 -0.77 -18.86 -10.08
C PRO A 22 0.05 -17.69 -9.54
N TYR A 23 0.74 -17.92 -8.44
CA TYR A 23 1.76 -17.04 -7.88
C TYR A 23 3.00 -17.87 -7.52
N HIS A 24 4.15 -17.22 -7.42
CA HIS A 24 5.42 -17.86 -7.09
C HIS A 24 6.19 -17.02 -6.07
N ALA A 25 7.08 -17.66 -5.33
CA ALA A 25 7.98 -16.95 -4.43
C ALA A 25 8.93 -16.07 -5.26
N GLN A 26 9.03 -14.79 -4.91
CA GLN A 26 9.84 -13.81 -5.62
C GLN A 26 10.90 -13.25 -4.66
N PRO A 27 12.19 -13.59 -4.85
CA PRO A 27 13.26 -12.91 -4.14
C PRO A 27 13.39 -11.45 -4.63
N PHE A 28 13.71 -10.54 -3.73
CA PHE A 28 13.96 -9.13 -4.01
C PHE A 28 15.38 -8.73 -3.64
N LEU A 29 16.02 -7.98 -4.52
CA LEU A 29 17.28 -7.31 -4.25
C LEU A 29 17.01 -5.81 -4.12
N PHE A 30 17.01 -5.31 -2.88
CA PHE A 30 16.78 -3.90 -2.58
C PHE A 30 18.09 -3.14 -2.61
N GLU A 31 18.22 -2.18 -3.53
CA GLU A 31 19.34 -1.25 -3.59
C GLU A 31 18.89 0.11 -3.06
N PHE A 32 19.58 0.62 -2.04
CA PHE A 32 19.29 1.89 -1.39
C PHE A 32 20.28 2.95 -1.86
N ALA A 33 19.74 4.06 -2.36
CA ALA A 33 20.51 5.15 -2.94
C ALA A 33 20.01 6.52 -2.45
N LYS A 34 20.90 7.52 -2.44
CA LYS A 34 20.54 8.90 -2.07
C LYS A 34 20.39 9.76 -3.32
N GLN A 35 19.44 10.67 -3.34
CA GLN A 35 19.46 11.72 -4.37
C GLN A 35 20.72 12.57 -4.19
N ARG A 36 21.51 12.71 -5.25
CA ARG A 36 22.70 13.57 -5.31
C ARG A 36 22.62 14.46 -6.55
N SER A 37 23.17 15.67 -6.43
CA SER A 37 23.32 16.60 -7.56
C SER A 37 24.50 16.24 -8.47
N SER A 38 25.43 15.40 -8.01
CA SER A 38 26.64 15.00 -8.74
C SER A 38 26.49 13.62 -9.38
N LYS A 39 27.26 13.35 -10.45
CA LYS A 39 27.37 12.04 -11.13
C LYS A 39 28.04 10.94 -10.28
N ALA A 40 28.28 11.18 -8.99
CA ALA A 40 28.94 10.21 -8.11
C ALA A 40 27.95 9.12 -7.70
N LYS A 41 28.45 7.88 -7.61
CA LYS A 41 27.68 6.72 -7.15
C LYS A 41 26.94 7.05 -5.84
N SER A 42 25.64 6.87 -5.84
CA SER A 42 24.72 7.27 -4.79
C SER A 42 24.16 6.10 -3.98
N SER A 43 24.29 4.88 -4.52
CA SER A 43 24.03 3.62 -3.83
C SER A 43 24.93 3.48 -2.59
N TYR A 44 24.29 3.27 -1.43
CA TYR A 44 24.96 3.10 -0.15
C TYR A 44 24.66 1.77 0.53
N PHE A 45 23.67 1.00 0.08
CA PHE A 45 23.42 -0.33 0.66
C PHE A 45 22.66 -1.23 -0.31
N VAL A 46 22.93 -2.53 -0.27
CA VAL A 46 22.14 -3.54 -0.99
C VAL A 46 21.71 -4.63 0.00
N HIS A 47 20.44 -5.02 -0.06
CA HIS A 47 19.85 -6.05 0.78
C HIS A 47 19.13 -7.11 -0.04
N ALA A 48 19.49 -8.38 0.17
CA ALA A 48 18.77 -9.52 -0.35
C ALA A 48 17.64 -9.92 0.61
N SER A 49 16.38 -9.83 0.16
CA SER A 49 15.22 -10.21 0.97
C SER A 49 15.33 -11.65 1.48
N ASN A 50 14.95 -11.91 2.74
CA ASN A 50 15.05 -13.25 3.35
C ASN A 50 16.44 -13.89 3.26
N LEU A 51 17.49 -13.09 3.05
CA LEU A 51 18.88 -13.54 2.96
C LEU A 51 19.10 -14.65 1.91
N HIS A 52 18.33 -14.64 0.81
CA HIS A 52 18.43 -15.63 -0.26
C HIS A 52 19.79 -15.65 -0.98
N GLN A 53 20.59 -14.60 -0.82
CA GLN A 53 21.95 -14.49 -1.33
C GLN A 53 22.79 -13.53 -0.47
N ILE A 54 24.11 -13.58 -0.65
CA ILE A 54 25.02 -12.53 -0.15
C ILE A 54 24.87 -11.30 -1.05
N ALA A 55 24.37 -10.20 -0.49
CA ALA A 55 24.15 -8.99 -1.25
C ALA A 55 25.49 -8.36 -1.72
N PRO A 56 25.57 -7.88 -2.98
CA PRO A 56 26.78 -7.24 -3.47
C PRO A 56 27.04 -5.93 -2.71
N ARG A 57 28.31 -5.70 -2.35
CA ARG A 57 28.73 -4.43 -1.74
C ARG A 57 28.59 -3.29 -2.74
N PRO A 58 27.98 -2.15 -2.38
CA PRO A 58 28.04 -0.94 -3.18
C PRO A 58 29.49 -0.51 -3.41
N SER A 59 29.87 -0.33 -4.67
CA SER A 59 31.27 -0.01 -5.04
C SER A 59 31.76 1.35 -4.54
N ALA A 60 30.87 2.21 -4.01
CA ALA A 60 31.20 3.52 -3.46
C ALA A 60 31.78 3.47 -2.03
N LEU A 61 31.66 2.36 -1.31
CA LEU A 61 32.03 2.25 0.10
C LEU A 61 33.26 1.37 0.29
N GLY A 62 34.25 1.79 1.08
CA GLY A 62 35.37 0.92 1.47
C GLY A 62 34.90 -0.31 2.27
N ILE A 63 35.70 -1.38 2.31
CA ILE A 63 35.29 -2.65 2.95
C ILE A 63 34.99 -2.47 4.44
N VAL A 64 35.82 -1.71 5.18
CA VAL A 64 35.64 -1.43 6.60
C VAL A 64 34.37 -0.62 6.84
N GLN A 65 34.14 0.43 6.04
CA GLN A 65 32.93 1.25 6.14
C GLN A 65 31.67 0.43 5.87
N TYR A 66 31.71 -0.45 4.87
CA TYR A 66 30.62 -1.35 4.57
C TYR A 66 30.33 -2.33 5.72
N LEU A 67 31.36 -2.95 6.31
CA LEU A 67 31.18 -3.85 7.47
C LEU A 67 30.60 -3.11 8.68
N LEU A 68 31.09 -1.91 9.00
CA LEU A 68 30.53 -1.09 10.07
C LEU A 68 29.07 -0.72 9.80
N GLN A 69 28.72 -0.44 8.55
CA GLN A 69 27.34 -0.15 8.14
C GLN A 69 26.44 -1.39 8.26
N VAL A 70 26.92 -2.57 7.87
CA VAL A 70 26.21 -3.84 8.05
C VAL A 70 25.96 -4.10 9.54
N LEU A 71 26.97 -3.95 10.40
CA LEU A 71 26.82 -4.12 11.85
C LEU A 71 25.82 -3.11 12.45
N TYR A 72 25.92 -1.84 12.05
CA TYR A 72 24.97 -0.80 12.42
C TYR A 72 23.53 -1.19 12.04
N LEU A 73 23.32 -1.72 10.83
CA LEU A 73 22.00 -2.12 10.37
C LEU A 73 21.46 -3.37 11.05
N ILE A 74 22.32 -4.37 11.33
CA ILE A 74 21.94 -5.54 12.12
C ILE A 74 21.46 -5.10 13.51
N ALA A 75 22.23 -4.22 14.17
CA ALA A 75 21.86 -3.70 15.50
C ALA A 75 20.55 -2.91 15.45
N CYS A 76 20.41 -1.95 14.51
CA CYS A 76 19.22 -1.12 14.41
C CYS A 76 17.97 -1.92 14.01
N TYR A 77 18.08 -2.84 13.04
CA TYR A 77 16.97 -3.68 12.61
C TYR A 77 16.56 -4.69 13.68
N GLY A 78 17.55 -5.28 14.38
CA GLY A 78 17.31 -6.15 15.52
C GLY A 78 16.58 -5.42 16.65
N TYR A 79 17.06 -4.23 17.01
CA TYR A 79 16.42 -3.37 18.01
C TYR A 79 15.00 -2.95 17.61
N PHE A 80 14.81 -2.43 16.39
CA PHE A 80 13.49 -2.05 15.88
C PHE A 80 12.53 -3.23 15.85
N SER A 81 13.01 -4.41 15.45
CA SER A 81 12.21 -5.64 15.50
C SER A 81 11.83 -5.97 16.94
N LEU A 82 12.77 -5.95 17.88
CA LEU A 82 12.50 -6.18 19.30
C LEU A 82 11.41 -5.23 19.82
N CYS A 83 11.50 -3.94 19.50
CA CYS A 83 10.47 -2.96 19.85
C CYS A 83 9.10 -3.34 19.26
N CYS A 84 9.03 -3.69 17.97
CA CYS A 84 7.78 -4.07 17.32
C CYS A 84 7.10 -5.30 17.96
N PHE A 85 7.88 -6.22 18.55
CA PHE A 85 7.37 -7.42 19.20
C PHE A 85 7.10 -7.25 20.70
N LEU A 86 7.91 -6.47 21.41
CA LEU A 86 7.84 -6.35 22.87
C LEU A 86 7.16 -5.08 23.37
N THR A 87 7.08 -4.04 22.52
CA THR A 87 6.53 -2.73 22.90
C THR A 87 5.30 -2.45 22.06
N ALA A 88 4.12 -2.66 22.65
CA ALA A 88 2.86 -2.30 22.01
C ALA A 88 2.77 -0.78 21.77
N PRO A 89 2.24 -0.35 20.61
CA PRO A 89 1.83 1.03 20.40
C PRO A 89 0.69 1.42 21.35
N TYR A 90 0.67 2.68 21.78
CA TYR A 90 -0.48 3.22 22.51
C TYR A 90 -1.64 3.53 21.55
N ALA A 91 -2.86 3.59 22.09
CA ALA A 91 -4.04 3.95 21.31
C ALA A 91 -3.87 5.37 20.72
N GLY A 92 -4.00 5.49 19.40
CA GLY A 92 -3.84 6.76 18.68
C GLY A 92 -2.41 7.28 18.58
N GLU A 93 -1.40 6.47 18.94
CA GLU A 93 0.02 6.83 18.79
C GLU A 93 0.42 6.82 17.30
N THR A 94 1.07 7.89 16.85
CA THR A 94 1.63 7.95 15.49
C THR A 94 2.94 7.18 15.40
N LEU A 95 3.32 6.77 14.18
CA LEU A 95 4.60 6.12 13.95
C LEU A 95 5.77 7.01 14.42
N ARG A 96 5.70 8.32 14.21
CA ARG A 96 6.69 9.29 14.69
C ARG A 96 6.85 9.22 16.21
N GLN A 97 5.74 9.24 16.94
CA GLN A 97 5.72 9.17 18.41
C GLN A 97 6.30 7.84 18.90
N TYR A 98 5.89 6.73 18.27
CA TYR A 98 6.40 5.40 18.59
C TYR A 98 7.92 5.28 18.38
N LEU A 99 8.42 5.74 17.23
CA LEU A 99 9.86 5.71 16.92
C LEU A 99 10.68 6.58 17.88
N ALA A 100 10.16 7.76 18.26
CA ALA A 100 10.79 8.63 19.24
C ALA A 100 10.81 8.01 20.64
N ARG A 101 9.67 7.46 21.09
CA ARG A 101 9.53 6.81 22.40
C ARG A 101 10.41 5.57 22.52
N THR A 102 10.48 4.76 21.46
CA THR A 102 11.37 3.60 21.36
C THR A 102 12.81 3.98 21.03
N ARG A 103 13.16 5.26 20.88
CA ARG A 103 14.51 5.73 20.55
C ARG A 103 15.12 5.05 19.32
N THR A 104 14.28 4.78 18.31
CA THR A 104 14.76 4.19 17.05
C THR A 104 15.71 5.18 16.35
N PRO A 105 16.94 4.78 15.97
CA PRO A 105 17.93 5.71 15.43
C PRO A 105 17.46 6.44 14.16
N GLN A 106 17.54 7.77 14.15
CA GLN A 106 17.01 8.59 13.05
C GLN A 106 17.63 8.27 11.68
N LYS A 107 18.93 7.98 11.63
CA LYS A 107 19.61 7.57 10.39
C LYS A 107 19.04 6.26 9.83
N PHE A 108 18.68 5.32 10.71
CA PHE A 108 18.01 4.08 10.31
C PHE A 108 16.60 4.36 9.76
N VAL A 109 15.85 5.22 10.45
CA VAL A 109 14.50 5.63 10.04
C VAL A 109 14.51 6.28 8.65
N THR A 110 15.34 7.31 8.45
CA THR A 110 15.37 8.12 7.23
C THR A 110 15.87 7.36 6.00
N PHE A 111 16.89 6.51 6.15
CA PHE A 111 17.58 5.88 5.02
C PHE A 111 17.24 4.40 4.81
N TYR A 112 16.51 3.75 5.70
CA TYR A 112 16.22 2.31 5.55
C TYR A 112 14.76 1.97 5.81
N LEU A 113 14.22 2.43 6.94
CA LEU A 113 12.84 2.11 7.31
C LEU A 113 11.83 2.82 6.40
N LEU A 114 11.87 4.16 6.35
CA LEU A 114 10.92 4.94 5.56
C LEU A 114 11.03 4.66 4.06
N PRO A 115 12.21 4.56 3.44
CA PRO A 115 12.31 4.21 2.03
C PRO A 115 11.67 2.86 1.69
N LEU A 116 11.88 1.85 2.56
CA LEU A 116 11.31 0.53 2.36
C LEU A 116 9.78 0.55 2.48
N ILE A 117 9.22 1.11 3.55
CA ILE A 117 7.75 1.10 3.72
C ILE A 117 7.07 2.10 2.78
N SER A 118 7.76 3.17 2.37
CA SER A 118 7.30 4.07 1.29
C SER A 118 7.18 3.33 -0.03
N SER A 119 8.12 2.43 -0.38
CA SER A 119 7.97 1.58 -1.57
C SER A 119 6.79 0.60 -1.47
N VAL A 120 6.53 0.04 -0.28
CA VAL A 120 5.40 -0.89 -0.05
C VAL A 120 4.04 -0.17 -0.11
N THR A 121 3.92 0.96 0.59
CA THR A 121 2.67 1.71 0.75
C THR A 121 2.46 2.74 -0.34
N THR A 122 3.52 3.09 -1.09
CA THR A 122 3.59 4.19 -2.06
C THR A 122 3.15 5.52 -1.45
N CYS A 123 3.47 5.74 -0.17
CA CYS A 123 3.12 6.93 0.58
C CYS A 123 4.37 7.81 0.84
N PRO A 124 4.23 9.15 0.87
CA PRO A 124 5.30 10.06 1.29
C PRO A 124 5.77 9.77 2.73
N HIS A 125 7.03 10.11 3.03
CA HIS A 125 7.62 9.85 4.34
C HIS A 125 6.90 10.58 5.49
N GLU A 126 6.53 11.85 5.30
CA GLU A 126 5.81 12.61 6.32
C GLU A 126 4.45 12.01 6.63
N ALA A 127 3.69 11.62 5.59
CA ALA A 127 2.42 10.93 5.78
C ALA A 127 2.61 9.63 6.56
N LEU A 128 3.61 8.81 6.21
CA LEU A 128 3.91 7.56 6.91
C LEU A 128 4.25 7.75 8.38
N LEU A 129 4.95 8.85 8.73
CA LEU A 129 5.26 9.17 10.11
C LEU A 129 4.01 9.53 10.93
N ASP A 130 2.95 9.99 10.28
CA ASP A 130 1.67 10.32 10.92
C ASP A 130 0.67 9.16 10.92
N PHE A 131 1.01 8.03 10.29
CA PHE A 131 0.20 6.81 10.35
C PHE A 131 0.12 6.28 11.79
N PRO A 132 -0.95 5.55 12.16
CA PRO A 132 -0.97 4.81 13.41
C PRO A 132 0.23 3.87 13.51
N ALA A 133 0.93 3.90 14.63
CA ALA A 133 2.07 3.01 14.87
C ALA A 133 1.67 1.52 14.86
N SER A 134 0.41 1.21 15.17
CA SER A 134 -0.15 -0.14 15.07
C SER A 134 -0.05 -0.71 13.66
N ASP A 135 -0.21 0.11 12.63
CA ASP A 135 -0.18 -0.35 11.24
C ASP A 135 1.18 -0.91 10.85
N LEU A 136 2.25 -0.15 11.14
CA LEU A 136 3.60 -0.58 10.79
C LEU A 136 4.07 -1.73 11.68
N THR A 137 3.83 -1.64 13.00
CA THR A 137 4.30 -2.68 13.93
C THR A 137 3.60 -4.01 13.67
N GLU A 138 2.30 -4.02 13.39
CA GLU A 138 1.56 -5.24 13.04
C GLU A 138 2.00 -5.79 11.68
N TYR A 139 2.15 -4.92 10.66
CA TYR A 139 2.71 -5.35 9.38
C TYR A 139 4.08 -5.99 9.54
N LYS A 140 4.97 -5.37 10.33
CA LYS A 140 6.32 -5.90 10.61
C LYS A 140 6.30 -7.22 11.37
N ARG A 141 5.38 -7.40 12.33
CA ARG A 141 5.21 -8.65 13.09
C ARG A 141 4.75 -9.77 12.18
N ARG A 142 3.67 -9.56 11.41
CA ARG A 142 3.07 -10.57 10.53
C ARG A 142 3.97 -10.98 9.36
N THR A 143 4.77 -10.04 8.84
CA THR A 143 5.67 -10.32 7.71
C THR A 143 7.10 -10.68 8.14
N HIS A 144 7.36 -10.84 9.45
CA HIS A 144 8.73 -11.11 9.92
C HIS A 144 9.24 -12.44 9.36
N ARG A 145 10.29 -12.38 8.51
CA ARG A 145 10.87 -13.53 7.78
C ARG A 145 9.90 -14.26 6.85
N ALA A 146 8.75 -13.65 6.55
CA ALA A 146 7.79 -14.23 5.63
C ALA A 146 8.34 -14.22 4.18
N PRO A 147 8.06 -15.26 3.38
CA PRO A 147 8.34 -15.22 1.95
C PRO A 147 7.51 -14.13 1.27
N HIS A 148 8.05 -13.60 0.19
CA HIS A 148 7.33 -12.70 -0.71
C HIS A 148 6.89 -13.48 -1.93
N TYR A 149 5.67 -13.22 -2.38
CA TYR A 149 5.07 -13.84 -3.55
C TYR A 149 4.68 -12.79 -4.57
N THR A 150 4.62 -13.22 -5.83
CA THR A 150 4.15 -12.41 -6.94
C THR A 150 3.21 -13.23 -7.82
N VAL A 151 2.12 -12.62 -8.27
CA VAL A 151 1.22 -13.23 -9.26
C VAL A 151 1.95 -13.45 -10.58
N SER A 152 2.05 -14.71 -11.03
CA SER A 152 2.90 -15.12 -12.16
C SER A 152 2.41 -14.56 -13.50
N ALA A 153 1.09 -14.54 -13.72
CA ALA A 153 0.48 -14.05 -14.96
C ALA A 153 0.09 -12.56 -14.92
N GLY A 154 0.51 -11.83 -13.88
CA GLY A 154 0.12 -10.45 -13.65
C GLY A 154 -1.29 -10.28 -13.08
N VAL A 155 -1.60 -9.06 -12.65
CA VAL A 155 -2.87 -8.76 -11.95
C VAL A 155 -4.11 -8.81 -12.85
N ARG A 156 -3.94 -8.77 -14.18
CA ARG A 156 -5.05 -8.92 -15.13
C ARG A 156 -5.73 -10.27 -14.97
N THR A 157 -4.96 -11.35 -14.81
CA THR A 157 -5.52 -12.69 -14.58
C THR A 157 -6.34 -12.78 -13.29
N VAL A 158 -6.00 -11.98 -12.27
CA VAL A 158 -6.82 -11.88 -11.05
C VAL A 158 -8.15 -11.19 -11.37
N GLN A 159 -8.08 -10.06 -12.09
CA GLN A 159 -9.28 -9.33 -12.52
C GLN A 159 -10.19 -10.22 -13.35
N ASP A 160 -9.68 -10.86 -14.41
CA ASP A 160 -10.43 -11.73 -15.33
C ASP A 160 -11.20 -12.85 -14.59
N ARG A 161 -10.65 -13.35 -13.48
CA ARG A 161 -11.30 -14.38 -12.65
C ARG A 161 -12.33 -13.81 -11.69
N LEU A 162 -12.05 -12.64 -11.11
CA LEU A 162 -12.99 -11.96 -10.20
C LEU A 162 -14.23 -11.46 -10.92
N ILE A 163 -14.10 -11.01 -12.17
CA ILE A 163 -15.23 -10.48 -12.95
C ILE A 163 -16.02 -11.57 -13.67
N ARG A 164 -15.60 -12.84 -13.56
CA ARG A 164 -16.25 -13.93 -14.27
C ARG A 164 -17.70 -14.00 -13.83
N ASP A 165 -18.62 -14.00 -14.81
CA ASP A 165 -20.06 -14.04 -14.60
C ASP A 165 -20.64 -12.82 -13.85
N VAL A 166 -19.84 -11.75 -13.69
CA VAL A 166 -20.29 -10.45 -13.17
C VAL A 166 -20.69 -9.55 -14.33
N LYS A 167 -21.93 -9.07 -14.32
CA LYS A 167 -22.35 -8.01 -15.25
C LYS A 167 -21.73 -6.69 -14.80
N TYR A 168 -21.05 -6.01 -15.72
CA TYR A 168 -20.40 -4.74 -15.43
C TYR A 168 -20.65 -3.74 -16.56
N GLU A 169 -20.59 -2.45 -16.20
CA GLU A 169 -20.71 -1.35 -17.13
C GLU A 169 -19.53 -0.40 -16.97
N LEU A 170 -18.85 -0.09 -18.07
CA LEU A 170 -17.72 0.83 -18.10
C LEU A 170 -18.18 2.22 -18.58
N GLY A 171 -17.48 3.25 -18.13
CA GLY A 171 -17.83 4.64 -18.46
C GLY A 171 -19.08 5.15 -17.72
N ALA A 172 -19.62 4.37 -16.78
CA ALA A 172 -20.71 4.76 -15.89
C ALA A 172 -20.16 5.44 -14.63
N VAL A 173 -20.30 6.77 -14.54
CA VAL A 173 -19.81 7.57 -13.40
C VAL A 173 -20.97 7.91 -12.48
N VAL A 174 -20.99 7.31 -11.29
CA VAL A 174 -21.96 7.62 -10.22
C VAL A 174 -21.74 9.05 -9.72
N GLN A 175 -22.82 9.82 -9.68
CA GLN A 175 -22.86 11.21 -9.23
C GLN A 175 -23.40 11.33 -7.81
N ALA A 176 -24.39 10.51 -7.46
CA ALA A 176 -24.98 10.50 -6.13
C ALA A 176 -25.56 9.12 -5.80
N VAL A 177 -25.55 8.79 -4.51
CA VAL A 177 -26.28 7.68 -3.92
C VAL A 177 -27.13 8.26 -2.80
N GLU A 178 -28.44 8.08 -2.91
CA GLU A 178 -29.43 8.68 -2.03
C GLU A 178 -30.21 7.58 -1.33
N PRO A 179 -30.21 7.54 0.02
CA PRO A 179 -31.05 6.62 0.78
C PRO A 179 -32.54 6.80 0.44
N GLU A 180 -33.27 5.70 0.31
CA GLU A 180 -34.73 5.69 0.21
C GLU A 180 -35.32 4.77 1.29
N GLU A 181 -36.64 4.85 1.53
CA GLU A 181 -37.30 3.96 2.51
C GLU A 181 -37.08 2.47 2.21
N LYS A 182 -36.90 2.12 0.92
CA LYS A 182 -36.64 0.76 0.44
C LYS A 182 -35.45 0.77 -0.51
N GLY A 183 -34.25 0.60 0.04
CA GLY A 183 -33.01 0.55 -0.73
C GLY A 183 -32.36 1.92 -0.90
N ALA A 184 -31.78 2.15 -2.07
CA ALA A 184 -31.13 3.41 -2.42
C ALA A 184 -31.27 3.72 -3.91
N ARG A 185 -31.34 5.02 -4.20
CA ARG A 185 -31.35 5.58 -5.55
C ARG A 185 -29.94 5.94 -5.97
N VAL A 186 -29.52 5.48 -7.14
CA VAL A 186 -28.20 5.74 -7.73
C VAL A 186 -28.36 6.59 -8.97
N LEU A 187 -27.73 7.77 -8.97
CA LEU A 187 -27.69 8.70 -10.08
C LEU A 187 -26.34 8.58 -10.77
N TRP A 188 -26.30 8.33 -12.07
CA TRP A 188 -25.06 8.10 -12.80
C TRP A 188 -25.12 8.59 -14.25
N ARG A 189 -23.96 8.80 -14.88
CA ARG A 189 -23.86 9.22 -16.28
C ARG A 189 -22.98 8.26 -17.07
N LYS A 190 -23.44 7.84 -18.26
CA LYS A 190 -22.64 7.05 -19.19
C LYS A 190 -21.86 7.96 -20.13
N ASN A 191 -20.52 7.88 -20.12
CA ASN A 191 -19.64 8.63 -21.02
C ASN A 191 -19.95 10.14 -21.08
N GLY A 192 -20.35 10.74 -19.95
CA GLY A 192 -20.72 12.16 -19.87
C GLY A 192 -22.06 12.54 -20.49
N GLY A 193 -22.88 11.56 -20.89
CA GLY A 193 -24.22 11.77 -21.43
C GLY A 193 -25.26 12.18 -20.38
N GLU A 194 -26.52 11.86 -20.67
CA GLU A 194 -27.65 12.20 -19.80
C GLU A 194 -27.56 11.51 -18.43
N LEU A 195 -28.16 12.17 -17.43
CA LEU A 195 -28.22 11.65 -16.08
C LEU A 195 -29.26 10.52 -16.05
N GLN A 196 -28.81 9.34 -15.63
CA GLN A 196 -29.63 8.17 -15.46
C GLN A 196 -29.87 7.94 -13.98
N THR A 197 -31.04 7.39 -13.67
CA THR A 197 -31.47 7.08 -12.31
C THR A 197 -31.86 5.61 -12.26
N GLU A 198 -31.27 4.88 -11.32
CA GLU A 198 -31.60 3.48 -11.05
C GLU A 198 -31.82 3.27 -9.56
N HIS A 199 -32.64 2.28 -9.22
CA HIS A 199 -32.99 1.95 -7.84
C HIS A 199 -32.48 0.54 -7.53
N PHE A 200 -31.87 0.39 -6.35
CA PHE A 200 -31.31 -0.86 -5.90
C PHE A 200 -31.72 -1.13 -4.46
N ASP A 201 -31.98 -2.39 -4.12
CA ASP A 201 -32.25 -2.79 -2.74
C ASP A 201 -31.02 -2.58 -1.84
N ARG A 202 -29.82 -2.71 -2.41
CA ARG A 202 -28.54 -2.62 -1.70
C ARG A 202 -27.47 -2.03 -2.60
N VAL A 203 -26.65 -1.13 -2.08
CA VAL A 203 -25.54 -0.51 -2.81
C VAL A 203 -24.22 -0.75 -2.09
N ILE A 204 -23.19 -1.20 -2.81
CA ILE A 204 -21.81 -1.32 -2.27
C ILE A 204 -20.93 -0.25 -2.93
N LEU A 205 -20.40 0.66 -2.11
CA LEU A 205 -19.41 1.65 -2.52
C LEU A 205 -18.00 1.08 -2.33
N ALA A 206 -17.41 0.60 -3.42
CA ALA A 206 -16.06 0.06 -3.46
C ALA A 206 -15.01 1.10 -3.95
N VAL A 207 -15.12 2.34 -3.46
CA VAL A 207 -14.34 3.51 -3.91
C VAL A 207 -13.55 4.16 -2.78
N ALA A 208 -12.68 5.11 -3.11
CA ALA A 208 -11.91 5.87 -2.14
C ALA A 208 -12.81 6.78 -1.28
N PRO A 209 -12.42 7.12 -0.04
CA PRO A 209 -13.28 7.85 0.89
C PRO A 209 -13.65 9.25 0.39
N ASP A 210 -12.74 9.94 -0.31
CA ASP A 210 -13.02 11.22 -0.97
C ASP A 210 -14.16 11.11 -1.99
N VAL A 211 -14.22 10.01 -2.74
CA VAL A 211 -15.34 9.72 -3.65
C VAL A 211 -16.62 9.42 -2.86
N VAL A 212 -16.55 8.60 -1.80
CA VAL A 212 -17.72 8.31 -0.93
C VAL A 212 -18.29 9.61 -0.37
N GLY A 213 -17.46 10.50 0.15
CA GLY A 213 -17.89 11.78 0.71
C GLY A 213 -18.49 12.74 -0.32
N ALA A 214 -18.16 12.58 -1.60
CA ALA A 214 -18.72 13.37 -2.69
C ALA A 214 -20.09 12.83 -3.16
N ILE A 215 -20.27 11.52 -3.20
CA ILE A 215 -21.48 10.89 -3.77
C ILE A 215 -22.50 10.46 -2.71
N PHE A 216 -22.11 10.31 -1.44
CA PHE A 216 -22.98 9.82 -0.38
C PHE A 216 -22.99 10.77 0.83
N ARG A 217 -24.02 11.63 0.86
CA ARG A 217 -24.16 12.73 1.83
C ARG A 217 -24.03 12.31 3.31
N PRO A 218 -24.61 11.18 3.78
CA PRO A 218 -24.51 10.79 5.19
C PRO A 218 -23.06 10.65 5.69
N LEU A 219 -22.12 10.32 4.80
CA LEU A 219 -20.71 10.14 5.15
C LEU A 219 -19.80 11.33 4.83
N GLN A 220 -20.34 12.42 4.27
CA GLN A 220 -19.55 13.58 3.84
C GLN A 220 -18.63 14.12 4.93
N HIS A 221 -19.14 14.28 6.16
CA HIS A 221 -18.37 14.78 7.31
C HIS A 221 -17.18 13.88 7.66
N HIS A 222 -17.42 12.57 7.79
CA HIS A 222 -16.38 11.62 8.16
C HIS A 222 -15.35 11.42 7.05
N MET A 223 -15.80 11.31 5.80
CA MET A 223 -14.92 11.12 4.65
C MET A 223 -14.04 12.34 4.37
N GLY A 224 -14.52 13.56 4.62
CA GLY A 224 -13.72 14.78 4.51
C GLY A 224 -12.54 14.85 5.50
N ARG A 225 -12.56 14.00 6.55
CA ARG A 225 -11.49 13.88 7.55
C ARG A 225 -10.56 12.68 7.29
N MET A 226 -10.77 11.96 6.17
CA MET A 226 -9.90 10.88 5.73
C MET A 226 -8.91 11.40 4.68
N PRO A 227 -7.60 11.49 5.00
CA PRO A 227 -6.63 12.04 4.07
C PRO A 227 -6.43 11.12 2.87
N THR A 228 -6.37 11.70 1.68
CA THR A 228 -5.97 11.02 0.44
C THR A 228 -4.82 11.75 -0.24
N ALA A 229 -4.05 11.03 -1.05
CA ALA A 229 -2.98 11.59 -1.87
C ALA A 229 -3.01 11.00 -3.27
N MET A 230 -2.82 11.85 -4.29
CA MET A 230 -2.64 11.39 -5.66
C MET A 230 -1.19 10.91 -5.84
N VAL A 231 -1.02 9.68 -6.30
CA VAL A 231 0.29 9.08 -6.54
C VAL A 231 0.42 8.72 -8.01
N GLU A 232 1.61 8.92 -8.57
CA GLU A 232 1.93 8.59 -9.94
C GLU A 232 2.81 7.34 -10.02
N SER A 233 2.51 6.47 -10.98
CA SER A 233 3.34 5.34 -11.37
C SER A 233 3.55 5.35 -12.88
N VAL A 234 4.81 5.19 -13.30
CA VAL A 234 5.23 5.29 -14.70
C VAL A 234 5.94 4.00 -15.10
N VAL A 235 5.48 3.40 -16.19
CA VAL A 235 6.14 2.28 -16.86
C VAL A 235 7.00 2.85 -17.98
N HIS A 236 8.30 2.55 -17.99
CA HIS A 236 9.24 3.08 -18.96
C HIS A 236 10.43 2.14 -19.18
N THR A 237 11.28 2.45 -20.15
CA THR A 237 12.56 1.74 -20.40
C THR A 237 13.78 2.61 -20.13
N ASP A 238 13.58 3.84 -19.65
CA ASP A 238 14.68 4.74 -19.27
C ASP A 238 15.52 4.15 -18.12
N ARG A 239 16.71 3.66 -18.47
CA ARG A 239 17.68 3.09 -17.53
C ARG A 239 18.58 4.14 -16.89
N SER A 240 18.54 5.40 -17.32
CA SER A 240 19.37 6.47 -16.76
C SER A 240 19.04 6.78 -15.29
N VAL A 241 17.83 6.42 -14.84
CA VAL A 241 17.40 6.53 -13.44
C VAL A 241 18.06 5.52 -12.51
N LEU A 242 18.59 4.42 -13.08
CA LEU A 242 19.25 3.36 -12.33
C LEU A 242 20.76 3.59 -12.36
N GLU A 243 21.40 3.62 -11.20
CA GLU A 243 22.86 3.57 -11.10
C GLU A 243 23.36 2.10 -11.09
N GLU A 244 22.78 1.27 -11.97
CA GLU A 244 22.98 -0.17 -11.97
C GLU A 244 24.47 -0.52 -12.22
N THR A 245 25.11 -1.07 -11.18
CA THR A 245 26.42 -1.70 -11.36
C THR A 245 26.26 -3.08 -11.99
N ALA A 246 27.22 -3.49 -12.84
CA ALA A 246 27.22 -4.81 -13.46
C ALA A 246 27.10 -5.95 -12.43
N THR A 247 27.63 -5.74 -11.22
CA THR A 247 27.53 -6.66 -10.08
C THR A 247 26.11 -6.84 -9.57
N VAL A 248 25.33 -5.76 -9.40
CA VAL A 248 23.94 -5.84 -8.93
C VAL A 248 23.07 -6.53 -9.97
N LYS A 249 23.23 -6.17 -11.24
CA LYS A 249 22.51 -6.81 -12.36
C LYS A 249 22.80 -8.30 -12.47
N SER A 250 24.07 -8.69 -12.31
CA SER A 250 24.48 -10.09 -12.32
C SER A 250 23.88 -10.85 -11.13
N ALA A 251 23.99 -10.31 -9.91
CA ALA A 251 23.43 -10.90 -8.70
C ALA A 251 21.90 -11.08 -8.80
N ALA A 252 21.18 -10.08 -9.31
CA ALA A 252 19.75 -10.15 -9.54
C ALA A 252 19.40 -11.30 -10.53
N LYS A 253 20.14 -11.40 -11.64
CA LYS A 253 19.91 -12.45 -12.65
C LYS A 253 20.19 -13.86 -12.12
N THR A 254 21.29 -14.05 -11.39
CA THR A 254 21.73 -15.36 -10.88
C THR A 254 20.67 -16.00 -9.97
N TYR A 255 20.02 -15.20 -9.13
CA TYR A 255 19.03 -15.69 -8.17
C TYR A 255 17.58 -15.43 -8.60
N ASN A 256 17.37 -15.01 -9.85
CA ASN A 256 16.07 -14.56 -10.37
C ASN A 256 15.38 -13.54 -9.43
N ALA A 257 16.18 -12.69 -8.80
CA ALA A 257 15.71 -11.69 -7.86
C ALA A 257 15.29 -10.43 -8.61
N GLN A 258 14.12 -9.89 -8.28
CA GLN A 258 13.69 -8.62 -8.82
C GLN A 258 14.50 -7.50 -8.15
N HIS A 259 15.14 -6.67 -8.99
CA HIS A 259 15.88 -5.50 -8.55
C HIS A 259 14.91 -4.36 -8.25
N ILE A 260 14.95 -3.86 -7.00
CA ILE A 260 14.18 -2.71 -6.53
C ILE A 260 15.18 -1.64 -6.10
N TYR A 261 15.27 -0.56 -6.88
CA TYR A 261 16.13 0.58 -6.61
C TYR A 261 15.34 1.66 -5.88
N LEU A 262 15.75 1.99 -4.65
CA LEU A 262 15.10 2.93 -3.75
C LEU A 262 15.94 4.21 -3.64
N LYS A 263 15.52 5.26 -4.34
CA LYS A 263 16.23 6.53 -4.42
C LYS A 263 15.59 7.54 -3.48
N THR A 264 16.25 7.79 -2.35
CA THR A 264 15.72 8.68 -1.30
C THR A 264 16.30 10.09 -1.40
N ALA A 265 15.42 11.08 -1.52
CA ALA A 265 15.73 12.49 -1.35
C ALA A 265 15.36 12.93 0.08
N THR A 266 16.18 13.79 0.69
CA THR A 266 15.91 14.36 2.03
C THR A 266 15.58 15.85 2.00
N THR A 267 15.70 16.50 0.84
CA THR A 267 15.47 17.93 0.64
C THR A 267 14.74 18.16 -0.69
N PRO A 268 13.77 19.08 -0.77
CA PRO A 268 13.24 19.92 0.31
C PRO A 268 12.35 19.14 1.29
N THR A 269 11.72 18.05 0.84
CA THR A 269 10.92 17.15 1.66
C THR A 269 11.42 15.71 1.51
N PRO A 270 11.49 14.92 2.59
CA PRO A 270 11.87 13.53 2.50
C PRO A 270 10.89 12.70 1.66
N GLN A 271 11.40 12.06 0.61
CA GLN A 271 10.61 11.16 -0.24
C GLN A 271 11.50 10.09 -0.89
N THR A 272 10.89 8.98 -1.26
CA THR A 272 11.57 7.89 -1.97
C THR A 272 10.88 7.64 -3.30
N GLU A 273 11.67 7.72 -4.36
CA GLU A 273 11.31 7.23 -5.69
C GLU A 273 11.74 5.76 -5.76
N SER A 274 10.83 4.88 -6.15
CA SER A 274 11.07 3.44 -6.19
C SER A 274 11.00 2.94 -7.62
N HIS A 275 12.03 2.23 -8.07
CA HIS A 275 12.10 1.66 -9.41
C HIS A 275 12.14 0.14 -9.34
N HIS A 276 11.14 -0.50 -9.93
CA HIS A 276 11.00 -1.95 -9.93
C HIS A 276 11.34 -2.50 -11.32
N VAL A 277 12.52 -3.10 -11.46
CA VAL A 277 12.98 -3.65 -12.73
C VAL A 277 12.27 -4.98 -12.99
N GLN A 278 11.58 -5.07 -14.13
CA GLN A 278 10.88 -6.28 -14.55
C GLN A 278 11.81 -7.17 -15.40
N PRO A 279 11.59 -8.50 -15.43
CA PRO A 279 12.39 -9.42 -16.25
C PRO A 279 12.42 -9.07 -17.75
N CYS A 280 11.35 -8.45 -18.27
CA CYS A 280 11.29 -7.98 -19.66
C CYS A 280 12.11 -6.71 -19.93
N GLY A 281 12.74 -6.12 -18.92
CA GLY A 281 13.53 -4.89 -19.04
C GLY A 281 12.75 -3.60 -18.80
N ALA A 282 11.41 -3.67 -18.72
CA ALA A 282 10.60 -2.52 -18.31
C ALA A 282 10.87 -2.15 -16.84
N ILE A 283 10.75 -0.88 -16.52
CA ILE A 283 10.92 -0.32 -15.18
C ILE A 283 9.60 0.29 -14.77
N VAL A 284 9.12 -0.06 -13.58
CA VAL A 284 7.96 0.59 -12.96
C VAL A 284 8.48 1.54 -11.89
N THR A 285 8.37 2.84 -12.15
CA THR A 285 8.75 3.89 -11.21
C THR A 285 7.52 4.38 -10.47
N THR A 286 7.58 4.47 -9.15
CA THR A 286 6.49 5.00 -8.32
C THR A 286 6.97 6.17 -7.48
N CYS A 287 6.11 7.18 -7.36
CA CYS A 287 6.43 8.49 -6.78
C CYS A 287 7.64 9.15 -7.50
N PRO A 288 7.59 9.30 -8.84
CA PRO A 288 8.71 9.87 -9.56
C PRO A 288 8.94 11.33 -9.15
N TYR A 289 10.20 11.67 -8.86
CA TYR A 289 10.67 13.05 -8.76
C TYR A 289 11.87 13.31 -9.68
N SER A 290 12.52 12.26 -10.17
CA SER A 290 13.53 12.35 -11.22
C SER A 290 12.83 12.58 -12.56
N LYS A 291 13.45 13.40 -13.43
CA LYS A 291 12.95 13.60 -14.79
C LYS A 291 13.21 12.32 -15.62
N LEU A 292 12.15 11.74 -16.16
CA LEU A 292 12.21 10.64 -17.12
C LEU A 292 12.28 11.17 -18.55
N ASP A 293 12.98 10.48 -19.44
CA ASP A 293 12.92 10.74 -20.88
C ASP A 293 11.52 10.38 -21.43
N PRO A 294 10.72 11.35 -21.92
CA PRO A 294 9.38 11.08 -22.45
C PRO A 294 9.36 10.08 -23.59
N ALA A 295 10.43 9.99 -24.39
CA ALA A 295 10.52 9.04 -25.51
C ALA A 295 10.63 7.58 -25.05
N LEU A 296 11.01 7.35 -23.79
CA LEU A 296 11.18 6.03 -23.19
C LEU A 296 10.02 5.66 -22.25
N VAL A 297 9.03 6.54 -22.08
CA VAL A 297 7.82 6.27 -21.29
C VAL A 297 6.85 5.43 -22.13
N ILE A 298 6.43 4.30 -21.56
CA ILE A 298 5.42 3.42 -22.17
C ILE A 298 4.02 3.83 -21.72
N GLN A 299 3.84 4.08 -20.42
CA GLN A 299 2.54 4.44 -19.85
C GLN A 299 2.74 5.16 -18.51
N SER A 300 1.95 6.19 -18.24
CA SER A 300 1.80 6.78 -16.90
C SER A 300 0.39 6.56 -16.38
N SER A 301 0.25 6.40 -15.08
CA SER A 301 -1.04 6.28 -14.41
C SER A 301 -1.00 6.95 -13.05
N ARG A 302 -2.07 7.68 -12.73
CA ARG A 302 -2.27 8.31 -11.43
C ARG A 302 -3.41 7.63 -10.70
N PHE A 303 -3.26 7.43 -9.40
CA PHE A 303 -4.28 6.82 -8.57
C PHE A 303 -4.28 7.43 -7.17
N THR A 304 -5.46 7.47 -6.56
CA THR A 304 -5.63 7.93 -5.19
C THR A 304 -5.14 6.88 -4.21
N ARG A 305 -4.31 7.30 -3.25
CA ARG A 305 -3.96 6.55 -2.05
C ARG A 305 -4.72 7.08 -0.87
N VAL A 306 -5.38 6.19 -0.14
CA VAL A 306 -5.95 6.51 1.16
C VAL A 306 -4.83 6.48 2.18
N LEU A 307 -4.58 7.63 2.80
CA LEU A 307 -3.61 7.77 3.87
C LEU A 307 -4.31 7.44 5.20
N ARG A 308 -3.53 7.05 6.20
CA ARG A 308 -4.04 6.85 7.57
C ARG A 308 -3.41 7.84 8.52
N ASN A 309 -4.14 8.11 9.59
CA ASN A 309 -3.70 8.82 10.77
C ASN A 309 -4.59 8.36 11.94
N PRO A 310 -4.27 8.67 13.20
CA PRO A 310 -5.11 8.28 14.33
C PRO A 310 -6.58 8.68 14.22
N GLN A 311 -6.87 9.83 13.59
CA GLN A 311 -8.23 10.31 13.40
C GLN A 311 -9.02 9.43 12.41
N SER A 312 -8.48 9.19 11.22
CA SER A 312 -9.08 8.32 10.20
C SER A 312 -9.18 6.86 10.67
N GLN A 313 -8.22 6.36 11.45
CA GLN A 313 -8.33 5.05 12.11
C GLN A 313 -9.55 4.99 13.04
N ARG A 314 -9.78 6.01 13.88
CA ARG A 314 -10.96 6.06 14.75
C ARG A 314 -12.26 6.09 13.95
N ILE A 315 -12.31 6.85 12.84
CA ILE A 315 -13.47 6.91 11.94
C ILE A 315 -13.76 5.53 11.36
N VAL A 316 -12.75 4.87 10.79
CA VAL A 316 -12.89 3.50 10.24
C VAL A 316 -13.37 2.54 11.34
N ASN A 317 -12.76 2.58 12.52
CA ASN A 317 -13.15 1.68 13.61
C ASN A 317 -14.59 1.94 14.08
N ALA A 318 -15.06 3.19 14.11
CA ALA A 318 -16.43 3.53 14.45
C ALA A 318 -17.48 3.08 13.40
N ILE A 319 -17.09 3.02 12.12
CA ILE A 319 -17.95 2.56 11.02
C ILE A 319 -18.07 1.02 11.01
N PHE A 320 -16.96 0.30 11.29
CA PHE A 320 -16.88 -1.15 11.06
C PHE A 320 -16.82 -2.01 12.32
N ASP A 321 -16.51 -1.46 13.51
CA ASP A 321 -16.50 -2.20 14.77
C ASP A 321 -17.69 -1.76 15.65
N PRO A 322 -18.67 -2.64 15.87
CA PRO A 322 -19.86 -2.27 16.62
C PRO A 322 -19.59 -1.94 18.09
N LYS A 323 -18.45 -2.39 18.64
CA LYS A 323 -18.04 -2.17 20.03
C LYS A 323 -17.41 -0.80 20.24
N VAL A 324 -16.98 -0.13 19.17
CA VAL A 324 -16.32 1.17 19.25
C VAL A 324 -17.37 2.27 19.29
N GLN A 325 -17.37 3.03 20.39
CA GLN A 325 -18.20 4.21 20.57
C GLN A 325 -17.50 5.44 20.00
N VAL A 326 -18.27 6.36 19.40
CA VAL A 326 -17.76 7.62 18.87
C VAL A 326 -17.22 8.48 20.03
N GLN A 327 -15.98 8.95 19.92
CA GLN A 327 -15.32 9.78 20.94
C GLN A 327 -15.10 11.20 20.43
N GLY A 328 -15.16 12.19 21.33
CA GLY A 328 -14.79 13.58 21.04
C GLY A 328 -15.84 14.38 20.25
N ASP A 329 -15.36 15.27 19.37
CA ASP A 329 -16.15 16.25 18.60
C ASP A 329 -17.20 15.63 17.67
N ASP A 330 -17.11 14.34 17.39
CA ASP A 330 -18.02 13.62 16.49
C ASP A 330 -19.32 13.18 17.19
N LYS A 331 -19.53 13.50 18.48
CA LYS A 331 -20.80 13.24 19.20
C LYS A 331 -22.02 13.95 18.60
N SER A 332 -21.81 15.08 17.93
CA SER A 332 -22.88 15.87 17.32
C SER A 332 -23.26 15.40 15.92
N VAL A 333 -22.50 14.46 15.34
CA VAL A 333 -22.75 13.91 14.01
C VAL A 333 -23.41 12.53 14.16
N PRO A 334 -24.51 12.24 13.44
CA PRO A 334 -25.14 10.93 13.48
C PRO A 334 -24.12 9.82 13.21
N GLN A 335 -24.08 8.81 14.08
CA GLN A 335 -23.20 7.66 13.87
C GLN A 335 -23.76 6.84 12.71
N TRP A 336 -22.99 6.76 11.63
CA TRP A 336 -23.27 5.86 10.50
C TRP A 336 -22.43 4.59 10.64
N ARG A 337 -23.05 3.43 10.45
CA ARG A 337 -22.42 2.12 10.47
C ARG A 337 -22.52 1.45 9.12
N ASN A 338 -21.55 0.59 8.84
CA ASN A 338 -21.52 -0.11 7.55
C ASN A 338 -22.77 -0.98 7.34
N GLY A 339 -23.61 -0.60 6.39
CA GLY A 339 -24.90 -1.24 6.10
C GLY A 339 -26.13 -0.39 6.45
N ASP A 340 -25.94 0.72 7.18
CA ASP A 340 -26.99 1.71 7.36
C ASP A 340 -27.41 2.29 6.00
N ASP A 341 -28.68 2.71 5.88
CA ASP A 341 -29.27 3.23 4.64
C ASP A 341 -29.25 2.27 3.44
N ASN A 342 -29.09 0.96 3.68
CA ASN A 342 -28.86 -0.04 2.64
C ASN A 342 -27.61 0.26 1.77
N VAL A 343 -26.59 0.89 2.38
CA VAL A 343 -25.32 1.19 1.73
C VAL A 343 -24.17 0.55 2.51
N TRP A 344 -23.29 -0.14 1.80
CA TRP A 344 -22.08 -0.77 2.34
C TRP A 344 -20.83 -0.19 1.71
N LEU A 345 -19.74 -0.16 2.47
CA LEU A 345 -18.42 0.27 2.03
C LEU A 345 -17.48 -0.94 1.94
N ALA A 346 -16.72 -1.00 0.86
CA ALA A 346 -15.64 -1.96 0.69
C ALA A 346 -14.39 -1.29 0.13
N GLY A 347 -13.22 -1.84 0.45
CA GLY A 347 -11.95 -1.33 -0.05
C GLY A 347 -10.82 -1.55 0.93
N GLY A 348 -9.59 -1.30 0.48
CA GLY A 348 -8.38 -1.50 1.29
C GLY A 348 -8.32 -0.65 2.55
N TRP A 349 -9.13 0.41 2.63
CA TRP A 349 -9.22 1.31 3.78
C TRP A 349 -10.32 0.92 4.77
N CYS A 350 -11.21 0.00 4.41
CA CYS A 350 -12.39 -0.41 5.19
C CYS A 350 -12.05 -1.47 6.27
N TRP A 351 -10.89 -1.34 6.92
CA TRP A 351 -10.43 -2.24 7.98
C TRP A 351 -9.39 -1.57 8.89
N ASP A 352 -9.17 -2.14 10.08
CA ASP A 352 -8.13 -1.66 11.00
C ASP A 352 -6.78 -2.32 10.71
N GLY A 353 -6.11 -1.82 9.69
CA GLY A 353 -4.77 -2.25 9.32
C GLY A 353 -4.21 -1.37 8.19
N MET A 354 -2.93 -1.58 7.88
CA MET A 354 -2.27 -0.86 6.78
C MET A 354 -3.08 -1.02 5.48
N VAL A 355 -3.30 0.07 4.74
CA VAL A 355 -4.17 0.12 3.55
C VAL A 355 -3.55 -0.65 2.38
N LEU A 356 -3.74 -1.96 2.39
CA LEU A 356 -3.17 -2.94 1.47
C LEU A 356 -4.26 -3.89 0.97
N LEU A 357 -3.92 -4.79 0.05
CA LEU A 357 -4.89 -5.70 -0.57
C LEU A 357 -5.65 -6.60 0.41
N GLU A 358 -5.03 -6.96 1.54
CA GLU A 358 -5.69 -7.75 2.57
C GLU A 358 -6.97 -7.05 3.08
N GLY A 359 -6.93 -5.73 3.26
CA GLY A 359 -8.09 -4.94 3.65
C GLY A 359 -9.23 -5.01 2.63
N CYS A 360 -8.91 -5.06 1.32
CA CYS A 360 -9.92 -5.24 0.28
C CYS A 360 -10.66 -6.56 0.47
N VAL A 361 -9.92 -7.66 0.65
CA VAL A 361 -10.51 -9.00 0.80
C VAL A 361 -11.31 -9.11 2.10
N ILE A 362 -10.77 -8.62 3.22
CA ILE A 362 -11.47 -8.62 4.51
C ILE A 362 -12.76 -7.81 4.44
N SER A 363 -12.75 -6.62 3.81
CA SER A 363 -13.96 -5.80 3.67
C SER A 363 -15.02 -6.49 2.80
N ALA A 364 -14.63 -7.13 1.70
CA ALA A 364 -15.54 -7.91 0.86
C ALA A 364 -16.13 -9.12 1.60
N MET A 365 -15.32 -9.84 2.37
CA MET A 365 -15.77 -10.96 3.20
C MET A 365 -16.79 -10.52 4.26
N ARG A 366 -16.61 -9.34 4.86
CA ARG A 366 -17.59 -8.78 5.80
C ARG A 366 -18.95 -8.53 5.13
N ILE A 367 -18.95 -7.98 3.93
CA ILE A 367 -20.19 -7.75 3.17
C ILE A 367 -20.83 -9.08 2.76
N ALA A 368 -20.04 -10.05 2.29
CA ALA A 368 -20.56 -11.37 1.95
C ALA A 368 -21.33 -11.98 3.13
N ARG A 369 -20.74 -11.97 4.33
CA ARG A 369 -21.43 -12.43 5.55
C ARG A 369 -22.66 -11.61 5.90
N ALA A 370 -22.63 -10.29 5.73
CA ALA A 370 -23.81 -9.44 5.96
C ALA A 370 -24.96 -9.75 4.98
N PHE A 371 -24.66 -10.36 3.83
CA PHE A 371 -25.63 -10.79 2.82
C PHE A 371 -25.93 -12.30 2.89
N ASP A 372 -25.50 -12.98 3.94
CA ASP A 372 -25.62 -14.44 4.11
C ASP A 372 -25.00 -15.23 2.94
N VAL A 373 -23.96 -14.65 2.31
CA VAL A 373 -23.13 -15.29 1.29
C VAL A 373 -21.89 -15.86 1.95
N GLU A 374 -21.68 -17.16 1.75
CA GLU A 374 -20.54 -17.86 2.30
C GLU A 374 -19.22 -17.44 1.64
N VAL A 375 -18.15 -17.35 2.45
CA VAL A 375 -16.79 -17.12 1.96
C VAL A 375 -16.14 -18.46 1.59
N PRO A 376 -15.89 -18.76 0.30
CA PRO A 376 -15.52 -20.11 -0.13
C PRO A 376 -14.17 -20.65 0.37
N TRP A 377 -13.30 -19.79 0.89
CA TRP A 377 -11.94 -20.12 1.33
C TRP A 377 -11.74 -20.03 2.86
N GLU A 378 -12.82 -19.84 3.63
CA GLU A 378 -12.78 -19.94 5.11
C GLU A 378 -13.05 -21.37 5.63
N ARG A 379 -13.29 -22.32 4.72
CA ARG A 379 -13.58 -23.72 5.05
C ARG A 379 -12.34 -24.56 5.29
#